data_AF-A0A177BEB0-F1
#
_entry.id   AF-A0A177BEB0-F1
#
_cell.length_a   1.000
_cell.length_b   1.000
_cell.length_c   1.000
_cell.angle_alpha   90.00
_cell.angle_beta   90.00
_cell.angle_gamma   90.00
#
_symmetry.space_group_name_H-M   'P 1'
#
loop_
_entity.id
_entity.type
_entity.pdbx_description
1 polymer ?
#
loop_
_entity_poly.entity_id
_entity_poly.type
_entity_poly.pdbx_seq_one_letter_code
_entity_poly.pdbx_strand_id
1 'polypeptide(L)'
;MKWIFFIFICSIFQSSYAELMPKLYCGEANCYDILNAKPNSTRKEIISIFRKLARIWHPDKYKGSNPEDAVKKFSDMTVAYEVLKDEEVRKDYDDMLADPSLYYEHYYRYYRRRIKQDIDIRVVIVFTIILVSLIQYMRDVNNNRTAIKYLSVQPKYRIEAKRIANEQGMLDFMADKKAKRQMSKTEIKKKEQKIIEQIITSKMDIGGSYRPASIKYTFIVQMFFMPYYLVTYIYTFIRWQIRYRILKLEYTDYDKIEVIAGYLKISRAKYNYLDEKKKAEHWAKQLWIHDNFKVL
;
A
#
# COMPACT_ATOMS: atom_id res chain seq x y z
N MET A 1 10.62 -7.97 31.48
CA MET A 1 9.35 -7.22 31.65
C MET A 1 8.60 -6.91 30.33
N LYS A 2 9.24 -6.64 29.19
CA LYS A 2 8.53 -6.33 27.92
C LYS A 2 7.80 -7.52 27.26
N TRP A 3 8.19 -8.76 27.55
CA TRP A 3 7.59 -9.97 26.96
C TRP A 3 6.30 -10.44 27.66
N ILE A 4 6.15 -10.14 28.95
CA ILE A 4 4.96 -10.51 29.74
C ILE A 4 3.75 -9.69 29.29
N PHE A 5 3.96 -8.41 28.96
CA PHE A 5 2.92 -7.53 28.43
C PHE A 5 2.38 -8.00 27.06
N PHE A 6 3.24 -8.57 26.21
CA PHE A 6 2.86 -9.06 24.89
C PHE A 6 2.04 -10.35 24.96
N ILE A 7 2.38 -11.24 25.90
CA ILE A 7 1.62 -12.46 26.19
C ILE A 7 0.25 -12.12 26.80
N PHE A 8 0.21 -11.12 27.69
CA PHE A 8 -1.04 -10.66 28.32
C PHE A 8 -2.01 -10.01 27.33
N ILE A 9 -1.49 -9.22 26.38
CA ILE A 9 -2.29 -8.65 25.27
C ILE A 9 -2.79 -9.76 24.35
N CYS A 10 -1.97 -10.78 24.05
CA CYS A 10 -2.40 -11.93 23.24
C CYS A 10 -3.53 -12.73 23.92
N SER A 11 -3.44 -12.95 25.23
CA SER A 11 -4.47 -13.69 25.98
C SER A 11 -5.79 -12.92 26.15
N ILE A 12 -5.74 -11.58 26.24
CA ILE A 12 -6.95 -10.74 26.25
C ILE A 12 -7.65 -10.77 24.88
N PHE A 13 -6.89 -10.87 23.79
CA PHE A 13 -7.46 -11.02 22.45
C PHE A 13 -8.07 -12.41 22.23
N GLN A 14 -7.52 -13.47 22.82
CA GLN A 14 -7.98 -14.83 22.55
C GLN A 14 -9.39 -15.14 23.11
N SER A 15 -9.81 -14.48 24.18
CA SER A 15 -11.11 -14.72 24.83
C SER A 15 -12.30 -14.06 24.13
N SER A 16 -12.09 -13.09 23.22
CA SER A 16 -13.19 -12.35 22.56
C SER A 16 -13.63 -12.94 21.22
N TYR A 17 -12.85 -13.86 20.63
CA TYR A 17 -13.19 -14.42 19.32
C TYR A 17 -14.35 -15.41 19.36
N ALA A 18 -14.61 -16.07 20.49
CA ALA A 18 -15.70 -17.04 20.61
C ALA A 18 -17.09 -16.38 20.58
N GLU A 19 -17.24 -15.15 21.08
CA GLU A 19 -18.49 -14.38 21.03
C GLU A 19 -18.69 -13.63 19.71
N LEU A 20 -17.65 -13.50 18.87
CA LEU A 20 -17.70 -12.75 17.61
C LEU A 20 -18.12 -13.61 16.41
N MET A 21 -18.63 -14.82 16.62
CA MET A 21 -19.13 -15.62 15.51
C MET A 21 -20.61 -15.29 15.26
N PRO A 22 -20.95 -14.65 14.13
CA PRO A 22 -22.34 -14.31 13.83
C PRO A 22 -23.15 -15.59 13.71
N LYS A 23 -24.30 -15.62 14.40
CA LYS A 23 -25.28 -16.70 14.31
C LYS A 23 -25.72 -16.86 12.85
N LEU A 24 -25.30 -17.95 12.22
CA LEU A 24 -25.66 -18.25 10.84
C LEU A 24 -27.10 -18.74 10.78
N TYR A 25 -27.90 -18.25 9.82
CA TYR A 25 -29.32 -18.62 9.70
C TYR A 25 -30.09 -18.41 11.01
N CYS A 26 -30.58 -19.47 11.65
CA CYS A 26 -31.32 -19.45 12.92
C CYS A 26 -30.42 -19.57 14.18
N GLY A 27 -29.09 -19.50 14.01
CA GLY A 27 -28.14 -19.58 15.10
C GLY A 27 -27.98 -21.00 15.64
N GLU A 28 -28.13 -21.16 16.95
CA GLU A 28 -27.98 -22.45 17.65
C GLU A 28 -29.20 -23.36 17.48
N ALA A 29 -30.37 -22.79 17.14
CA ALA A 29 -31.61 -23.52 16.97
C ALA A 29 -31.81 -23.93 15.50
N ASN A 30 -32.42 -25.09 15.29
CA ASN A 30 -32.78 -25.55 13.96
C ASN A 30 -34.00 -24.77 13.42
N CYS A 31 -33.91 -24.24 12.20
CA CYS A 31 -34.98 -23.48 11.56
C CYS A 31 -36.26 -24.32 11.36
N TYR A 32 -36.14 -25.63 11.15
CA TYR A 32 -37.29 -26.53 11.04
C TYR A 32 -38.02 -26.66 12.39
N ASP A 33 -37.27 -26.77 13.48
CA ASP A 33 -37.82 -26.92 14.83
C ASP A 33 -38.52 -25.65 15.30
N ILE A 34 -37.96 -24.47 14.98
CA ILE A 34 -38.59 -23.17 15.28
C ILE A 34 -39.99 -23.07 14.65
N LEU A 35 -40.15 -23.53 13.41
CA LEU A 35 -41.44 -23.56 12.73
C LEU A 35 -42.26 -24.82 13.02
N ASN A 36 -41.74 -25.81 13.74
CA ASN A 36 -42.36 -27.15 13.86
C ASN A 36 -42.69 -27.77 12.47
N ALA A 37 -41.82 -27.55 11.50
CA ALA A 37 -41.94 -28.10 10.14
C ALA A 37 -41.04 -29.33 9.99
N LYS A 38 -41.41 -30.26 9.10
CA LYS A 38 -40.53 -31.40 8.78
C LYS A 38 -39.50 -30.99 7.72
N PRO A 39 -38.31 -31.62 7.68
CA PRO A 39 -37.32 -31.39 6.61
C PRO A 39 -37.87 -31.65 5.20
N ASN A 40 -38.90 -32.48 5.06
CA ASN A 40 -39.57 -32.78 3.79
C ASN A 40 -40.80 -31.91 3.51
N SER A 41 -41.10 -30.91 4.35
CA SER A 41 -42.29 -30.07 4.18
C SER A 41 -42.22 -29.23 2.92
N THR A 42 -43.35 -29.16 2.20
CA THR A 42 -43.44 -28.36 0.97
C THR A 42 -43.44 -26.86 1.28
N ARG A 43 -43.06 -26.03 0.29
CA ARG A 43 -43.11 -24.55 0.43
C ARG A 43 -44.48 -24.06 0.90
N LYS A 44 -45.57 -24.66 0.40
CA LYS A 44 -46.95 -24.32 0.77
C LYS A 44 -47.24 -24.63 2.25
N GLU A 45 -46.75 -25.76 2.74
CA GLU A 45 -46.87 -26.14 4.16
C GLU A 45 -46.11 -25.17 5.06
N ILE A 46 -44.86 -24.83 4.71
CA ILE A 46 -44.04 -23.89 5.48
C ILE A 46 -44.72 -22.52 5.59
N ILE A 47 -45.28 -22.01 4.48
CA ILE A 47 -46.04 -20.75 4.48
C ILE A 47 -47.29 -20.85 5.37
N SER A 48 -48.01 -21.98 5.29
CA SER A 48 -49.22 -22.22 6.09
C SER A 48 -48.90 -22.26 7.59
N ILE A 49 -47.84 -22.97 7.98
CA ILE A 49 -47.37 -23.11 9.35
C ILE A 49 -46.92 -21.75 9.90
N PHE A 50 -46.09 -21.02 9.16
CA PHE A 50 -45.66 -19.67 9.53
C PHE A 50 -46.86 -18.74 9.77
N ARG A 51 -47.86 -18.75 8.86
CA ARG A 51 -49.08 -17.92 9.02
C ARG A 51 -49.89 -18.29 10.27
N LYS A 52 -49.91 -19.56 10.68
CA LYS A 52 -50.59 -19.99 11.92
C LYS A 52 -49.82 -19.49 13.15
N LEU A 53 -48.51 -19.69 13.19
CA LEU A 53 -47.64 -19.27 14.29
C LEU A 53 -47.61 -17.74 14.44
N ALA A 54 -47.52 -17.01 13.32
CA ALA A 54 -47.52 -15.56 13.30
C ALA A 54 -48.79 -14.94 13.88
N ARG A 55 -49.96 -15.61 13.80
CA ARG A 55 -51.19 -15.13 14.45
C ARG A 55 -51.20 -15.32 15.96
N ILE A 56 -50.56 -16.40 16.43
CA ILE A 56 -50.49 -16.76 17.85
C ILE A 56 -49.51 -15.84 18.58
N TRP A 57 -48.33 -15.64 17.99
CA TRP A 57 -47.20 -14.92 18.59
C TRP A 57 -47.07 -13.48 18.08
N HIS A 58 -48.08 -12.93 17.40
CA HIS A 58 -48.04 -11.53 16.96
C HIS A 58 -47.93 -10.61 18.19
N PRO A 59 -46.96 -9.68 18.26
CA PRO A 59 -46.76 -8.84 19.44
C PRO A 59 -48.03 -8.08 19.85
N ASP A 60 -48.80 -7.57 18.87
CA ASP A 60 -50.05 -6.84 19.16
C ASP A 60 -51.25 -7.72 19.57
N LYS A 61 -51.24 -9.03 19.28
CA LYS A 61 -52.38 -9.93 19.54
C LYS A 61 -52.13 -10.94 20.64
N TYR A 62 -50.88 -11.06 21.08
CA TYR A 62 -50.47 -12.00 22.11
C TYR A 62 -51.05 -11.57 23.47
N LYS A 63 -51.71 -12.49 24.16
CA LYS A 63 -52.37 -12.26 25.45
C LYS A 63 -51.65 -12.91 26.65
N GLY A 64 -50.42 -13.40 26.45
CA GLY A 64 -49.66 -14.07 27.51
C GLY A 64 -48.96 -13.10 28.45
N SER A 65 -48.40 -13.64 29.54
CA SER A 65 -47.87 -12.85 30.67
C SER A 65 -46.63 -12.01 30.34
N ASN A 66 -45.89 -12.34 29.29
CA ASN A 66 -44.66 -11.64 28.91
C ASN A 66 -44.65 -11.27 27.41
N PRO A 67 -44.78 -9.99 27.04
CA PRO A 67 -44.77 -9.54 25.65
C PRO A 67 -43.40 -9.69 24.98
N GLU A 68 -42.31 -9.67 25.76
CA GLU A 68 -40.95 -9.82 25.21
C GLU A 68 -40.72 -11.21 24.58
N ASP A 69 -41.34 -12.25 25.15
CA ASP A 69 -41.24 -13.61 24.63
C ASP A 69 -41.93 -13.76 23.27
N ALA A 70 -43.01 -13.00 23.06
CA ALA A 70 -43.69 -12.95 21.77
C ALA A 70 -42.81 -12.27 20.72
N VAL A 71 -42.15 -11.15 21.05
CA VAL A 71 -41.23 -10.46 20.13
C VAL A 71 -40.05 -11.35 19.74
N LYS A 72 -39.41 -12.02 20.70
CA LYS A 72 -38.29 -12.93 20.43
C LYS A 72 -38.71 -14.09 19.55
N LYS A 73 -39.78 -14.81 19.91
CA LYS A 73 -40.31 -15.92 19.11
C LYS A 73 -40.74 -15.47 17.71
N PHE A 74 -41.34 -14.29 17.60
CA PHE A 74 -41.74 -13.71 16.32
C PHE A 74 -40.54 -13.39 15.43
N SER A 75 -39.46 -12.86 16.01
CA SER A 75 -38.19 -12.67 15.30
C SER A 75 -37.62 -14.00 14.81
N ASP A 76 -37.48 -14.99 15.71
CA ASP A 76 -36.89 -16.29 15.39
C ASP A 76 -37.69 -17.03 14.30
N MET A 77 -39.02 -17.03 14.39
CA MET A 77 -39.87 -17.66 13.35
C MET A 77 -39.78 -16.94 12.01
N THR A 78 -39.58 -15.62 12.01
CA THR A 78 -39.44 -14.83 10.78
C THR A 78 -38.12 -15.18 10.09
N VAL A 79 -37.02 -15.26 10.84
CA VAL A 79 -35.72 -15.70 10.32
C VAL A 79 -35.81 -17.14 9.79
N ALA A 80 -36.39 -18.07 10.55
CA ALA A 80 -36.58 -19.45 10.11
C ALA A 80 -37.44 -19.55 8.82
N TYR A 81 -38.50 -18.75 8.73
CA TYR A 81 -39.33 -18.69 7.53
C TYR A 81 -38.56 -18.13 6.32
N GLU A 82 -37.76 -17.08 6.49
CA GLU A 82 -36.95 -16.53 5.40
C GLU A 82 -35.96 -17.55 4.84
N VAL A 83 -35.32 -18.32 5.72
CA VAL A 83 -34.36 -19.38 5.35
C VAL A 83 -35.07 -20.52 4.61
N LEU A 84 -36.22 -20.98 5.11
CA LEU A 84 -36.91 -22.17 4.58
C LEU A 84 -37.85 -21.89 3.39
N LYS A 85 -38.21 -20.62 3.14
CA LYS A 85 -39.14 -20.21 2.07
C LYS A 85 -38.51 -20.27 0.67
N ASP A 86 -37.22 -19.96 0.57
CA ASP A 86 -36.45 -19.95 -0.67
C ASP A 86 -35.73 -21.30 -0.84
N GLU A 87 -35.92 -21.95 -1.99
CA GLU A 87 -35.38 -23.28 -2.24
C GLU A 87 -33.84 -23.30 -2.28
N GLU A 88 -33.21 -22.24 -2.79
CA GLU A 88 -31.75 -22.14 -2.82
C GLU A 88 -31.18 -21.92 -1.42
N VAL A 89 -31.83 -21.07 -0.61
CA VAL A 89 -31.43 -20.80 0.78
C VAL A 89 -31.64 -22.00 1.67
N ARG A 90 -32.76 -22.69 1.49
CA ARG A 90 -33.05 -23.95 2.17
C ARG A 90 -32.02 -25.03 1.82
N LYS A 91 -31.63 -25.14 0.55
CA LYS A 91 -30.59 -26.10 0.14
C LYS A 91 -29.25 -25.82 0.83
N ASP A 92 -28.79 -24.57 0.84
CA ASP A 92 -27.54 -24.21 1.53
C ASP A 92 -27.63 -24.45 3.05
N TYR A 93 -28.81 -24.27 3.63
CA TYR A 93 -29.07 -24.59 5.03
C TYR A 93 -29.03 -26.11 5.29
N ASP A 94 -29.65 -26.91 4.43
CA ASP A 94 -29.64 -28.37 4.52
C ASP A 94 -28.22 -28.93 4.29
N ASP A 95 -27.44 -28.37 3.35
CA ASP A 95 -26.02 -28.69 3.15
C ASP A 95 -25.20 -28.40 4.42
N MET A 96 -25.49 -27.30 5.11
CA MET A 96 -24.84 -26.94 6.38
C MET A 96 -25.19 -27.92 7.51
N LEU A 97 -26.45 -28.36 7.59
CA LEU A 97 -26.86 -29.37 8.56
C LEU A 97 -26.23 -30.74 8.28
N ALA A 98 -26.01 -31.08 7.01
CA ALA A 98 -25.42 -32.34 6.59
C ALA A 98 -23.90 -32.39 6.86
N ASP A 99 -23.17 -31.30 6.60
CA ASP A 99 -21.74 -31.20 6.88
C ASP A 99 -21.38 -29.89 7.62
N PRO A 100 -21.42 -29.91 8.96
CA PRO A 100 -21.03 -28.76 9.78
C PRO A 100 -19.53 -28.46 9.78
N SER A 101 -18.68 -29.36 9.26
CA SER A 101 -17.22 -29.20 9.31
C SER A 101 -16.73 -28.08 8.37
N LEU A 102 -17.47 -27.82 7.30
CA LEU A 102 -17.19 -26.79 6.29
C LEU A 102 -17.70 -25.40 6.70
N TYR A 103 -17.47 -24.99 7.94
CA TYR A 103 -17.96 -23.72 8.49
C TYR A 103 -17.71 -22.51 7.58
N TYR A 104 -16.47 -22.35 7.10
CA TYR A 104 -16.10 -21.21 6.25
C TYR A 104 -16.88 -21.19 4.94
N GLU A 105 -17.11 -22.34 4.32
CA GLU A 105 -17.83 -22.39 3.04
C GLU A 105 -19.29 -21.96 3.21
N HIS A 106 -19.97 -22.49 4.23
CA HIS A 106 -21.35 -22.11 4.58
C HIS A 106 -21.46 -20.62 4.94
N TYR A 107 -20.48 -20.09 5.67
CA TYR A 107 -20.36 -18.67 5.97
C TYR A 107 -20.26 -17.83 4.68
N TYR A 108 -19.37 -18.19 3.76
CA TYR A 108 -19.21 -17.46 2.49
C TYR A 108 -20.48 -17.52 1.64
N ARG A 109 -21.15 -18.68 1.55
CA ARG A 109 -22.41 -18.83 0.81
C ARG A 109 -23.52 -17.94 1.37
N TYR A 110 -23.70 -17.92 2.70
CA TYR A 110 -24.68 -17.08 3.38
C TYR A 110 -24.44 -15.58 3.13
N TYR A 111 -23.21 -15.10 3.34
CA TYR A 111 -22.90 -13.68 3.19
C TYR A 111 -22.92 -13.22 1.73
N ARG A 112 -22.48 -14.06 0.79
CA ARG A 112 -22.49 -13.75 -0.64
C ARG A 112 -23.91 -13.47 -1.15
N ARG A 113 -24.92 -14.17 -0.62
CA ARG A 113 -26.33 -13.96 -1.01
C ARG A 113 -26.90 -12.65 -0.47
N ARG A 114 -26.52 -12.25 0.75
CA ARG A 114 -26.98 -11.00 1.36
C ARG A 114 -26.23 -9.77 0.84
N ILE A 115 -24.95 -9.93 0.48
CA ILE A 115 -24.07 -8.86 0.02
C ILE A 115 -23.97 -8.94 -1.51
N LYS A 116 -25.00 -8.47 -2.22
CA LYS A 116 -24.89 -8.19 -3.65
C LYS A 116 -24.20 -6.84 -3.84
N GLN A 117 -22.87 -6.83 -3.85
CA GLN A 117 -22.08 -5.64 -4.16
C GLN A 117 -21.62 -5.72 -5.63
N ASP A 118 -22.21 -4.89 -6.50
CA ASP A 118 -21.83 -4.76 -7.91
C ASP A 118 -20.51 -3.96 -8.12
N ILE A 119 -19.72 -3.74 -7.06
CA ILE A 119 -18.48 -2.97 -7.12
C ILE A 119 -17.31 -3.94 -7.32
N ASP A 120 -16.77 -3.97 -8.53
CA ASP A 120 -15.58 -4.76 -8.82
C ASP A 120 -14.41 -4.28 -7.95
N ILE A 121 -13.85 -5.19 -7.15
CA ILE A 121 -12.70 -4.97 -6.27
C ILE A 121 -11.52 -4.36 -7.05
N ARG A 122 -11.39 -4.69 -8.34
CA ARG A 122 -10.35 -4.12 -9.23
C ARG A 122 -10.43 -2.60 -9.30
N VAL A 123 -11.63 -2.02 -9.30
CA VAL A 123 -11.82 -0.57 -9.34
C VAL A 123 -11.29 0.08 -8.06
N VAL A 124 -11.57 -0.54 -6.91
CA VAL A 124 -11.06 -0.08 -5.60
C VAL A 124 -9.53 -0.15 -5.57
N ILE A 125 -8.95 -1.22 -6.09
CA ILE A 125 -7.49 -1.36 -6.19
C ILE A 125 -6.89 -0.26 -7.09
N VAL A 126 -7.44 -0.02 -8.27
CA VAL A 126 -6.95 1.04 -9.17
C VAL A 126 -7.06 2.42 -8.52
N PHE A 127 -8.20 2.72 -7.89
CA PHE A 127 -8.42 3.98 -7.20
C PHE A 127 -7.43 4.20 -6.06
N THR A 128 -7.20 3.18 -5.24
CA THR A 128 -6.22 3.25 -4.13
C THR A 128 -4.79 3.45 -4.64
N ILE A 129 -4.38 2.81 -5.74
CA ILE A 129 -3.06 3.01 -6.36
C ILE A 129 -2.89 4.44 -6.87
N ILE A 130 -3.93 5.01 -7.49
CA ILE A 130 -3.93 6.40 -7.95
C ILE A 130 -3.81 7.35 -6.75
N LEU A 131 -4.60 7.12 -5.69
CA LEU A 131 -4.59 7.94 -4.48
C LEU A 131 -3.20 7.95 -3.82
N VAL A 132 -2.58 6.78 -3.65
CA VAL A 132 -1.23 6.66 -3.08
C VAL A 132 -0.21 7.37 -3.97
N SER A 133 -0.30 7.22 -5.29
CA SER A 133 0.60 7.89 -6.24
C SER A 133 0.47 9.41 -6.18
N LEU A 134 -0.74 9.93 -6.01
CA LEU A 134 -1.01 11.36 -5.85
C LEU A 134 -0.40 11.89 -4.55
N ILE A 135 -0.61 11.20 -3.42
CA ILE A 135 -0.04 11.60 -2.12
C ILE A 135 1.49 11.62 -2.18
N GLN A 136 2.11 10.63 -2.83
CA GLN A 136 3.56 10.60 -3.04
C GLN A 136 4.05 11.78 -3.88
N TYR A 137 3.37 12.10 -4.98
CA TYR A 137 3.74 13.24 -5.82
C TYR A 137 3.65 14.56 -5.05
N MET A 138 2.58 14.75 -4.28
CA MET A 138 2.40 15.94 -3.43
C MET A 138 3.50 16.05 -2.36
N ARG A 139 3.87 14.93 -1.73
CA ARG A 139 4.99 14.86 -0.79
C ARG A 139 6.31 15.24 -1.45
N ASP A 140 6.61 14.72 -2.64
CA ASP A 140 7.86 15.00 -3.36
C ASP A 140 7.96 16.48 -3.74
N VAL A 141 6.85 17.10 -4.20
CA VAL A 141 6.80 18.56 -4.46
C VAL A 141 7.12 19.35 -3.18
N ASN A 142 6.50 18.98 -2.06
CA ASN A 142 6.69 19.69 -0.79
C ASN A 142 8.12 19.55 -0.24
N ASN A 143 8.67 18.35 -0.31
CA ASN A 143 10.05 18.07 0.13
C ASN A 143 11.06 18.83 -0.73
N ASN A 144 10.90 18.82 -2.04
CA ASN A 144 11.79 19.54 -2.96
C ASN A 144 11.77 21.06 -2.69
N ARG A 145 10.58 21.65 -2.52
CA ARG A 145 10.45 23.08 -2.16
C ARG A 145 11.17 23.40 -0.85
N THR A 146 11.01 22.55 0.16
CA THR A 146 11.68 22.70 1.45
C THR A 146 13.20 22.64 1.30
N ALA A 147 13.71 21.70 0.50
CA ALA A 147 15.14 21.57 0.22
C ALA A 147 15.72 22.78 -0.50
N ILE A 148 15.07 23.25 -1.58
CA ILE A 148 15.53 24.44 -2.31
C ILE A 148 15.59 25.66 -1.39
N LYS A 149 14.54 25.85 -0.57
CA LYS A 149 14.50 26.94 0.41
C LYS A 149 15.67 26.83 1.41
N TYR A 150 15.90 25.64 1.97
CA TYR A 150 17.01 25.40 2.89
C TYR A 150 18.37 25.67 2.23
N LEU A 151 18.61 25.15 1.03
CA LEU A 151 19.85 25.33 0.28
C LEU A 151 20.09 26.80 -0.09
N SER A 152 19.05 27.56 -0.41
CA SER A 152 19.18 28.99 -0.75
C SER A 152 19.61 29.87 0.42
N VAL A 153 19.35 29.42 1.65
CA VAL A 153 19.72 30.14 2.88
C VAL A 153 21.16 29.84 3.27
N GLN A 154 21.63 28.63 2.99
CA GLN A 154 22.97 28.18 3.33
C GLN A 154 24.05 29.01 2.61
N PRO A 155 25.03 29.61 3.35
CA PRO A 155 26.00 30.52 2.76
C PRO A 155 26.80 29.91 1.60
N LYS A 156 27.25 28.67 1.75
CA LYS A 156 28.04 27.94 0.74
C LYS A 156 27.33 27.89 -0.61
N TYR A 157 26.07 27.46 -0.61
CA TYR A 157 25.25 27.29 -1.82
C TYR A 157 24.81 28.62 -2.40
N ARG A 158 24.52 29.61 -1.54
CA ARG A 158 24.12 30.95 -1.96
C ARG A 158 25.24 31.70 -2.67
N ILE A 159 26.47 31.63 -2.16
CA ILE A 159 27.64 32.27 -2.79
C ILE A 159 27.87 31.67 -4.17
N GLU A 160 27.86 30.34 -4.26
CA GLU A 160 28.05 29.64 -5.53
C GLU A 160 26.93 29.96 -6.54
N ALA A 161 25.67 29.98 -6.09
CA ALA A 161 24.56 30.35 -6.94
C ALA A 161 24.65 31.78 -7.47
N LYS A 162 25.12 32.74 -6.65
CA LYS A 162 25.34 34.13 -7.09
C LYS A 162 26.48 34.24 -8.10
N ARG A 163 27.59 33.50 -7.90
CA ARG A 163 28.72 33.47 -8.83
C ARG A 163 28.24 33.03 -10.22
N ILE A 164 27.52 31.91 -10.27
CA ILE A 164 26.95 31.36 -11.52
C ILE A 164 25.91 32.33 -12.12
N ALA A 165 25.06 32.95 -11.30
CA ALA A 165 24.07 33.90 -11.77
C ALA A 165 24.72 35.16 -12.40
N ASN A 166 25.86 35.61 -11.84
CA ASN A 166 26.64 36.72 -12.39
C ASN A 166 27.32 36.33 -13.71
N GLU A 167 27.86 35.10 -13.81
CA GLU A 167 28.42 34.56 -15.05
C GLU A 167 27.39 34.43 -16.17
N GLN A 168 26.13 34.19 -15.81
CA GLN A 168 25.00 34.10 -16.76
C GLN A 168 24.32 35.46 -17.04
N GLY A 169 24.85 36.59 -16.52
CA GLY A 169 24.25 37.92 -16.69
C GLY A 169 22.88 38.09 -16.02
N MET A 170 22.47 37.16 -15.14
CA MET A 170 21.15 37.20 -14.52
C MET A 170 21.04 38.25 -13.41
N LEU A 171 22.17 38.75 -12.90
CA LEU A 171 22.23 39.76 -11.84
C LEU A 171 22.47 41.19 -12.35
N ASP A 172 22.53 41.41 -13.68
CA ASP A 172 22.86 42.71 -14.29
C ASP A 172 21.87 43.82 -13.93
N PHE A 173 20.61 43.46 -13.65
CA PHE A 173 19.59 44.39 -13.16
C PHE A 173 19.96 45.06 -11.83
N MET A 174 20.90 44.49 -11.07
CA MET A 174 21.44 45.12 -9.85
C MET A 174 22.42 46.26 -10.18
N ALA A 175 23.07 46.26 -11.34
CA ALA A 175 23.94 47.36 -11.77
C ALA A 175 23.14 48.49 -12.45
N ASP A 176 22.02 48.17 -13.10
CA ASP A 176 21.17 49.15 -13.79
C ASP A 176 20.40 50.09 -12.83
N LYS A 177 20.73 51.38 -12.88
CA LYS A 177 20.07 52.44 -12.09
C LYS A 177 18.61 52.66 -12.49
N LYS A 178 18.24 52.45 -13.76
CA LYS A 178 16.86 52.62 -14.26
C LYS A 178 15.97 51.50 -13.73
N ALA A 179 16.41 50.24 -13.85
CA ALA A 179 15.71 49.08 -13.29
C ALA A 179 15.55 49.17 -11.77
N LYS A 180 16.56 49.63 -11.04
CA LYS A 180 16.49 49.84 -9.58
C LYS A 180 15.49 50.90 -9.14
N ARG A 181 15.25 51.94 -9.95
CA ARG A 181 14.26 53.00 -9.63
C ARG A 181 12.81 52.52 -9.82
N GLN A 182 12.59 51.54 -10.69
CA GLN A 182 11.26 51.01 -11.00
C GLN A 182 10.75 49.97 -9.99
N MET A 183 11.66 49.33 -9.24
CA MET A 183 11.30 48.26 -8.30
C MET A 183 11.53 48.69 -6.85
N SER A 184 10.63 48.28 -5.97
CA SER A 184 10.82 48.43 -4.52
C SER A 184 11.98 47.56 -4.01
N LYS A 185 12.57 47.96 -2.88
CA LYS A 185 13.67 47.20 -2.24
C LYS A 185 13.29 45.75 -1.92
N THR A 186 12.02 45.49 -1.61
CA THR A 186 11.48 44.14 -1.34
C THR A 186 11.37 43.30 -2.60
N GLU A 187 10.93 43.89 -3.71
CA GLU A 187 10.86 43.22 -5.02
C GLU A 187 12.23 42.84 -5.56
N ILE A 188 13.22 43.74 -5.42
CA ILE A 188 14.61 43.47 -5.80
C ILE A 188 15.13 42.22 -5.06
N LYS A 189 14.93 42.15 -3.74
CA LYS A 189 15.31 40.99 -2.92
C LYS A 189 14.58 39.72 -3.36
N LYS A 190 13.28 39.82 -3.68
CA LYS A 190 12.48 38.68 -4.15
C LYS A 190 12.95 38.17 -5.51
N LYS A 191 13.35 39.06 -6.41
CA LYS A 191 13.89 38.72 -7.74
C LYS A 191 15.26 38.06 -7.63
N GLU A 192 16.16 38.61 -6.81
CA GLU A 192 17.45 38.01 -6.50
C GLU A 192 17.27 36.59 -5.92
N GLN A 193 16.37 36.44 -4.94
CA GLN A 193 16.09 35.15 -4.32
C GLN A 193 15.56 34.12 -5.33
N LYS A 194 14.64 34.52 -6.23
CA LYS A 194 14.14 33.63 -7.30
C LYS A 194 15.25 33.16 -8.24
N ILE A 195 16.19 34.04 -8.59
CA ILE A 195 17.32 33.69 -9.45
C ILE A 195 18.23 32.67 -8.77
N ILE A 196 18.51 32.88 -7.46
CA ILE A 196 19.28 31.93 -6.66
C ILE A 196 18.57 30.56 -6.63
N GLU A 197 17.27 30.52 -6.36
CA GLU A 197 16.48 29.28 -6.35
C GLU A 197 16.49 28.57 -7.72
N GLN A 198 16.43 29.33 -8.82
CA GLN A 198 16.51 28.79 -10.19
C GLN A 198 17.88 28.18 -10.50
N ILE A 199 18.98 28.82 -10.07
CA ILE A 199 20.33 28.26 -10.20
C ILE A 199 20.47 26.98 -9.37
N ILE A 200 20.01 26.99 -8.12
CA ILE A 200 20.06 25.81 -7.25
C ILE A 200 19.31 24.65 -7.89
N THR A 201 18.11 24.91 -8.42
CA THR A 201 17.27 23.89 -9.07
C THR A 201 17.91 23.30 -10.33
N SER A 202 18.64 24.10 -11.11
CA SER A 202 19.22 23.67 -12.38
C SER A 202 20.61 23.03 -12.26
N LYS A 203 21.41 23.43 -11.26
CA LYS A 203 22.81 23.03 -11.14
C LYS A 203 23.10 22.06 -9.98
N MET A 204 22.25 21.99 -8.97
CA MET A 204 22.45 21.02 -7.88
C MET A 204 21.65 19.75 -8.14
N ASP A 205 22.36 18.62 -8.17
CA ASP A 205 21.72 17.31 -8.19
C ASP A 205 21.20 16.98 -6.79
N ILE A 206 19.96 17.42 -6.52
CA ILE A 206 19.28 17.14 -5.26
C ILE A 206 18.73 15.71 -5.35
N GLY A 207 19.47 14.74 -4.81
CA GLY A 207 19.10 13.33 -4.82
C GLY A 207 18.11 12.90 -3.72
N GLY A 208 17.62 11.67 -3.82
CA GLY A 208 16.83 11.01 -2.77
C GLY A 208 15.45 11.64 -2.55
N SER A 209 15.04 11.81 -1.28
CA SER A 209 13.73 12.32 -0.88
C SER A 209 13.46 13.79 -1.22
N TYR A 210 14.46 14.51 -1.73
CA TYR A 210 14.41 15.94 -2.04
C TYR A 210 14.50 16.25 -3.54
N ARG A 211 14.54 15.22 -4.38
CA ARG A 211 14.58 15.33 -5.85
C ARG A 211 13.38 16.10 -6.43
N PRO A 212 13.50 16.65 -7.64
CA PRO A 212 12.36 17.26 -8.32
C PRO A 212 11.23 16.25 -8.49
N ALA A 213 10.00 16.69 -8.23
CA ALA A 213 8.83 15.86 -8.38
C ALA A 213 8.70 15.39 -9.82
N SER A 214 8.67 14.07 -10.02
CA SER A 214 8.56 13.46 -11.34
C SER A 214 7.62 12.28 -11.30
N ILE A 215 6.77 12.18 -12.32
CA ILE A 215 5.81 11.09 -12.49
C ILE A 215 6.54 9.74 -12.60
N LYS A 216 7.78 9.74 -13.13
CA LYS A 216 8.60 8.53 -13.33
C LYS A 216 8.82 7.73 -12.05
N TYR A 217 8.80 8.40 -10.89
CA TYR A 217 9.06 7.76 -9.61
C TYR A 217 7.81 7.56 -8.76
N THR A 218 6.62 7.81 -9.33
CA THR A 218 5.36 7.52 -8.65
C THR A 218 5.14 6.02 -8.58
N PHE A 219 4.44 5.57 -7.53
CA PHE A 219 4.17 4.15 -7.30
C PHE A 219 3.54 3.45 -8.52
N ILE A 220 2.59 4.09 -9.20
CA ILE A 220 1.95 3.52 -10.39
C ILE A 220 2.94 3.23 -11.52
N VAL A 221 3.88 4.15 -11.79
CA VAL A 221 4.89 3.96 -12.83
C VAL A 221 5.91 2.91 -12.40
N GLN A 222 6.32 2.93 -11.13
CA GLN A 222 7.22 1.92 -10.58
C GLN A 222 6.62 0.53 -10.67
N MET A 223 5.34 0.38 -10.35
CA MET A 223 4.63 -0.91 -10.44
C MET A 223 4.58 -1.42 -11.88
N PHE A 224 4.41 -0.53 -12.86
CA PHE A 224 4.42 -0.90 -14.28
C PHE A 224 5.78 -1.40 -14.77
N PHE A 225 6.88 -0.76 -14.36
CA PHE A 225 8.23 -1.17 -14.80
C PHE A 225 8.89 -2.23 -13.89
N MET A 226 8.34 -2.51 -12.71
CA MET A 226 8.90 -3.47 -11.76
C MET A 226 9.10 -4.87 -12.36
N PRO A 227 8.17 -5.44 -13.15
CA PRO A 227 8.38 -6.75 -13.79
C PRO A 227 9.60 -6.76 -14.72
N TYR A 228 9.80 -5.70 -15.50
CA TYR A 228 10.95 -5.58 -16.40
C TYR A 228 12.28 -5.55 -15.63
N TYR A 229 12.35 -4.74 -14.57
CA TYR A 229 13.54 -4.68 -13.72
C TYR A 229 13.79 -6.00 -12.97
N LEU A 230 12.73 -6.68 -12.53
CA LEU A 230 12.84 -7.98 -11.87
C LEU A 230 13.38 -9.06 -12.81
N VAL A 231 12.89 -9.13 -14.05
CA VAL A 231 13.36 -10.11 -15.04
C VAL A 231 14.82 -9.85 -15.42
N THR A 232 15.20 -8.60 -15.68
CA THR A 232 16.59 -8.25 -15.99
C THR A 232 17.53 -8.52 -14.80
N TYR A 233 17.08 -8.24 -13.58
CA TYR A 233 17.80 -8.60 -12.36
C TYR A 233 17.99 -10.12 -12.20
N ILE A 234 16.92 -10.91 -12.35
CA ILE A 234 17.00 -12.38 -12.26
C ILE A 234 17.92 -12.94 -13.36
N TYR A 235 17.81 -12.44 -14.59
CA TYR A 235 18.69 -12.84 -15.69
C TYR A 235 20.16 -12.56 -15.37
N THR A 236 20.48 -11.33 -14.96
CA THR A 236 21.86 -10.96 -14.60
C THR A 236 22.38 -11.74 -13.41
N PHE A 237 21.52 -12.02 -12.42
CA PHE A 237 21.87 -12.85 -11.27
C PHE A 237 22.20 -14.28 -11.71
N ILE A 238 21.32 -14.93 -12.47
CA ILE A 238 21.56 -16.30 -12.98
C ILE A 238 22.83 -16.34 -13.84
N ARG A 239 22.99 -15.38 -14.76
CA ARG A 239 24.21 -15.24 -15.59
C ARG A 239 25.46 -15.17 -14.70
N TRP A 240 25.42 -14.37 -13.62
CA TRP A 240 26.52 -14.22 -12.68
C TRP A 240 26.83 -15.51 -11.94
N GLN A 241 25.81 -16.20 -11.43
CA GLN A 241 25.96 -17.47 -10.73
C GLN A 241 26.61 -18.52 -11.64
N ILE A 242 26.13 -18.65 -12.88
CA ILE A 242 26.67 -19.63 -13.84
C ILE A 242 28.10 -19.28 -14.23
N ARG A 243 28.37 -18.05 -14.65
CA ARG A 243 29.71 -17.65 -15.15
C ARG A 243 30.80 -17.73 -14.08
N TYR A 244 30.53 -17.23 -12.89
CA TYR A 244 31.57 -17.03 -11.88
C TYR A 244 31.61 -18.10 -10.80
N ARG A 245 30.47 -18.68 -10.40
CA ARG A 245 30.49 -19.77 -9.39
C ARG A 245 30.62 -21.15 -10.01
N ILE A 246 29.92 -21.42 -11.12
CA ILE A 246 29.92 -22.75 -11.74
C ILE A 246 31.10 -22.88 -12.72
N LEU A 247 31.19 -21.99 -13.70
CA LEU A 247 32.20 -22.03 -14.76
C LEU A 247 33.56 -21.45 -14.35
N LYS A 248 33.65 -20.78 -13.19
CA LYS A 248 34.87 -20.15 -12.65
C LYS A 248 35.66 -19.31 -13.67
N LEU A 249 34.94 -18.60 -14.54
CA LEU A 249 35.55 -17.72 -15.54
C LEU A 249 36.16 -16.49 -14.87
N GLU A 250 37.19 -15.91 -15.47
CA GLU A 250 37.72 -14.63 -15.04
C GLU A 250 36.70 -13.49 -15.27
N TYR A 251 36.70 -12.50 -14.38
CA TYR A 251 35.82 -11.34 -14.51
C TYR A 251 36.15 -10.57 -15.80
N THR A 252 35.12 -10.31 -16.62
CA THR A 252 35.24 -9.40 -17.76
C THR A 252 35.46 -7.98 -17.23
N ASP A 253 36.14 -7.10 -17.97
CA ASP A 253 36.40 -5.72 -17.52
C ASP A 253 35.12 -4.96 -17.14
N TYR A 254 34.01 -5.23 -17.83
CA TYR A 254 32.69 -4.73 -17.46
C TYR A 254 32.20 -5.23 -16.10
N ASP A 255 32.40 -6.52 -15.82
CA ASP A 255 31.95 -7.18 -14.60
C ASP A 255 32.87 -6.80 -13.41
N LYS A 256 34.16 -6.52 -13.64
CA LYS A 256 35.09 -5.98 -12.62
C LYS A 256 34.61 -4.65 -12.05
N ILE A 257 34.13 -3.74 -12.92
CA ILE A 257 33.62 -2.42 -12.49
C ILE A 257 32.43 -2.58 -11.54
N GLU A 258 31.52 -3.51 -11.82
CA GLU A 258 30.35 -3.77 -10.95
C GLU A 258 30.77 -4.31 -9.58
N VAL A 259 31.79 -5.19 -9.52
CA VAL A 259 32.34 -5.70 -8.26
C VAL A 259 32.96 -4.56 -7.43
N ILE A 260 33.82 -3.75 -8.06
CA ILE A 260 34.47 -2.62 -7.38
C ILE A 260 33.43 -1.62 -6.88
N ALA A 261 32.45 -1.26 -7.72
CA ALA A 261 31.37 -0.35 -7.35
C ALA A 261 30.54 -0.91 -6.18
N GLY A 262 30.28 -2.23 -6.18
CA GLY A 262 29.63 -2.95 -5.09
C GLY A 262 30.40 -2.88 -3.77
N TYR A 263 31.71 -3.12 -3.78
CA TYR A 263 32.56 -2.98 -2.58
C TYR A 263 32.60 -1.55 -2.05
N LEU A 264 32.67 -0.57 -2.95
CA LEU A 264 32.64 0.85 -2.59
C LEU A 264 31.24 1.38 -2.22
N LYS A 265 30.19 0.55 -2.31
CA LYS A 265 28.78 0.92 -2.06
C LYS A 265 28.32 2.14 -2.89
N ILE A 266 28.81 2.26 -4.11
CA ILE A 266 28.39 3.30 -5.07
C ILE A 266 27.75 2.66 -6.29
N SER A 267 26.80 3.38 -6.92
CA SER A 267 26.21 2.90 -8.17
C SER A 267 27.24 2.93 -9.30
N ARG A 268 27.08 2.05 -10.29
CA ARG A 268 27.93 2.03 -11.50
C ARG A 268 28.01 3.38 -12.18
N ALA A 269 26.87 4.08 -12.31
CA ALA A 269 26.83 5.42 -12.88
C ALA A 269 27.75 6.38 -12.11
N LYS A 270 27.68 6.37 -10.78
CA LYS A 270 28.53 7.21 -9.93
C LYS A 270 30.01 6.83 -10.03
N TYR A 271 30.33 5.54 -10.15
CA TYR A 271 31.70 5.08 -10.39
C TYR A 271 32.26 5.63 -11.72
N ASN A 272 31.45 5.63 -12.78
CA ASN A 272 31.86 6.16 -14.07
C ASN A 272 32.15 7.67 -14.06
N TYR A 273 31.51 8.44 -13.15
CA TYR A 273 31.78 9.86 -12.94
C TYR A 273 32.99 10.15 -12.05
N LEU A 274 33.66 9.14 -11.48
CA LEU A 274 34.87 9.37 -10.71
C LEU A 274 35.99 9.95 -11.58
N ASP A 275 36.89 10.69 -10.94
CA ASP A 275 38.10 11.20 -11.58
C ASP A 275 38.94 10.03 -12.14
N GLU A 276 39.54 10.22 -13.32
CA GLU A 276 40.27 9.15 -14.01
C GLU A 276 41.44 8.63 -13.18
N LYS A 277 42.09 9.54 -12.43
CA LYS A 277 43.18 9.19 -11.51
C LYS A 277 42.73 8.19 -10.44
N LYS A 278 41.52 8.37 -9.89
CA LYS A 278 40.95 7.46 -8.87
C LYS A 278 40.57 6.12 -9.48
N LYS A 279 40.02 6.11 -10.70
CA LYS A 279 39.76 4.86 -11.42
C LYS A 279 41.06 4.09 -11.63
N ALA A 280 42.09 4.74 -12.16
CA ALA A 280 43.39 4.12 -12.41
C ALA A 280 44.00 3.52 -11.14
N GLU A 281 43.86 4.19 -9.98
CA GLU A 281 44.27 3.65 -8.68
C GLU A 281 43.50 2.37 -8.31
N HIS A 282 42.17 2.35 -8.50
CA HIS A 282 41.36 1.16 -8.25
C HIS A 282 41.77 -0.02 -9.15
N TRP A 283 42.15 0.27 -10.39
CA TRP A 283 42.66 -0.74 -11.34
C TRP A 283 44.04 -1.26 -10.94
N ALA A 284 44.95 -0.36 -10.56
CA ALA A 284 46.30 -0.73 -10.11
C ALA A 284 46.28 -1.60 -8.85
N LYS A 285 45.36 -1.31 -7.91
CA LYS A 285 45.18 -2.09 -6.67
C LYS A 285 44.35 -3.37 -6.85
N GLN A 286 43.84 -3.63 -8.06
CA GLN A 286 43.01 -4.80 -8.37
C GLN A 286 41.85 -4.99 -7.38
N LEU A 287 41.08 -3.93 -7.11
CA LEU A 287 40.02 -3.94 -6.10
C LEU A 287 38.83 -4.87 -6.42
N TRP A 288 38.82 -5.52 -7.59
CA TRP A 288 37.86 -6.59 -7.89
C TRP A 288 38.17 -7.90 -7.14
N ILE A 289 39.36 -8.03 -6.55
CA ILE A 289 39.71 -9.12 -5.63
C ILE A 289 39.36 -8.68 -4.22
N HIS A 290 38.50 -9.46 -3.55
CA HIS A 290 37.97 -9.14 -2.23
C HIS A 290 39.06 -8.89 -1.17
N ASP A 291 40.18 -9.60 -1.24
CA ASP A 291 41.27 -9.47 -0.26
C ASP A 291 42.02 -8.14 -0.39
N ASN A 292 42.19 -7.63 -1.62
CA ASN A 292 42.82 -6.33 -1.87
C ASN A 292 41.98 -5.15 -1.37
N PHE A 293 40.66 -5.33 -1.30
CA PHE A 293 39.75 -4.33 -0.76
C PHE A 293 39.79 -4.24 0.77
N LYS A 294 39.99 -5.35 1.48
CA LYS A 294 40.07 -5.37 2.96
C LYS A 294 41.29 -4.64 3.53
N VAL A 295 42.33 -4.48 2.71
CA VAL A 295 43.60 -3.84 3.09
C VAL A 295 43.54 -2.32 2.92
N LEU A 296 42.45 -1.79 2.35
CA LEU A 296 42.25 -0.38 2.02
C LEU A 296 41.45 0.36 3.10
#